data_AF-A0A183PZN8-F1
#
_entry.id   AF-A0A183PZN8-F1
#
_cell.length_a   1.000
_cell.length_b   1.000
_cell.length_c   1.000
_cell.angle_alpha   90.00
_cell.angle_beta   90.00
_cell.angle_gamma   90.00
#
_symmetry.space_group_name_H-M   'P 1'
#
loop_
_entity.id
_entity.type
_entity.pdbx_description
1 polymer ?
#
loop_
_entity_poly.entity_id
_entity_poly.type
_entity_poly.pdbx_seq_one_letter_code
_entity_poly.pdbx_strand_id
1 'polypeptide(L)'
;MVLRTPETPSGRPIIVIANDATVKAGSFGPAEDLTFHRASQLARYFGIPRIYLASNTGARIKIAEDIKSVFNIAWIDAEHPEKNYYHLDNVLQLNNCEHHLCDAGTFS
;
A
#
# COMPACT_ATOMS: atom_id res chain seq x y z
N MET A 1 -2.50 -25.19 12.86
CA MET A 1 -2.62 -25.81 14.20
C MET A 1 -3.41 -27.12 14.08
N VAL A 2 -3.45 -27.93 15.13
CA VAL A 2 -4.39 -29.07 15.22
C VAL A 2 -5.45 -28.75 16.27
N LEU A 3 -6.71 -28.67 15.85
CA LEU A 3 -7.86 -28.43 16.72
C LEU A 3 -8.41 -29.76 17.23
N ARG A 4 -8.47 -29.96 18.55
CA ARG A 4 -9.08 -31.15 19.16
C ARG A 4 -10.46 -30.78 19.68
N THR A 5 -11.46 -31.55 19.30
CA THR A 5 -12.85 -31.40 19.76
C THR A 5 -13.37 -32.75 20.25
N PRO A 6 -14.48 -32.81 21.01
CA PRO A 6 -15.10 -34.09 21.38
C PRO A 6 -15.40 -34.99 20.18
N GLU A 7 -15.80 -34.40 19.05
CA GLU A 7 -16.09 -35.10 17.80
C GLU A 7 -14.81 -35.52 17.05
N THR A 8 -13.67 -34.87 17.34
CA THR A 8 -12.35 -35.21 16.76
C THR A 8 -11.25 -35.22 17.82
N PRO A 9 -11.23 -36.21 18.75
CA PRO A 9 -10.25 -36.24 19.86
C PRO A 9 -8.80 -36.40 19.39
N SER A 10 -8.60 -37.09 18.26
CA SER A 10 -7.30 -37.23 17.57
C SER A 10 -6.80 -35.92 16.96
N GLY A 11 -7.71 -34.96 16.76
CA GLY A 11 -7.43 -33.63 16.24
C GLY A 11 -7.66 -33.48 14.74
N ARG A 12 -8.04 -32.28 14.34
CA ARG A 12 -8.23 -31.85 12.95
C ARG A 12 -7.23 -30.73 12.60
N PRO A 13 -6.38 -30.90 11.59
CA PRO A 13 -5.52 -29.80 11.14
C PRO A 13 -6.37 -28.67 10.54
N ILE A 14 -6.05 -27.43 10.92
CA ILE A 14 -6.64 -26.21 10.38
C ILE A 14 -5.57 -25.14 10.16
N ILE A 15 -5.86 -24.21 9.27
CA ILE A 15 -5.11 -22.96 9.11
C ILE A 15 -5.99 -21.81 9.59
N VAL A 16 -5.44 -20.99 10.49
CA VAL A 16 -6.09 -19.77 10.95
C VAL A 16 -5.25 -18.59 10.46
N ILE A 17 -5.91 -17.62 9.84
CA ILE A 17 -5.31 -16.36 9.42
C ILE A 17 -6.03 -15.25 10.18
N ALA A 18 -5.29 -14.29 10.70
CA ALA A 18 -5.84 -13.14 11.40
C ALA A 18 -5.06 -11.89 11.03
N ASN A 19 -5.76 -10.76 10.90
CA ASN A 19 -5.09 -9.47 10.90
C ASN A 19 -4.71 -9.10 12.32
N ASP A 20 -3.62 -8.36 12.46
CA ASP A 20 -3.27 -7.69 13.70
C ASP A 20 -3.72 -6.23 13.64
N ALA A 21 -4.80 -5.90 14.35
CA ALA A 21 -5.35 -4.55 14.40
C ALA A 21 -4.37 -3.53 15.00
N THR A 22 -3.39 -3.97 15.79
CA THR A 22 -2.38 -3.09 16.40
C THR A 22 -1.28 -2.72 15.40
N VAL A 23 -1.11 -3.49 14.32
CA VAL A 23 -0.12 -3.23 13.27
C VAL A 23 -0.80 -2.51 12.11
N LYS A 24 -0.55 -1.20 12.00
CA LYS A 24 -1.07 -0.36 10.90
C LYS A 24 -2.59 -0.52 10.71
N ALA A 25 -3.34 -0.56 11.81
CA ALA A 25 -4.79 -0.77 11.84
C ALA A 25 -5.27 -2.07 11.14
N GLY A 26 -4.40 -3.09 11.05
CA GLY A 26 -4.69 -4.33 10.34
C GLY A 26 -4.72 -4.19 8.81
N SER A 27 -4.27 -3.06 8.24
CA SER A 27 -4.32 -2.80 6.80
C SER A 27 -3.47 -3.79 5.98
N PHE A 28 -3.95 -4.11 4.77
CA PHE A 28 -3.32 -5.01 3.81
C PHE A 28 -2.30 -4.29 2.93
N GLY A 29 -1.02 -4.52 3.18
CA GLY A 29 0.03 -4.23 2.20
C GLY A 29 0.40 -5.48 1.37
N PRO A 30 1.35 -5.34 0.43
CA PRO A 30 1.77 -6.45 -0.44
C PRO A 30 2.30 -7.68 0.33
N ALA A 31 2.99 -7.46 1.46
CA ALA A 31 3.51 -8.55 2.28
C ALA A 31 2.40 -9.30 3.03
N GLU A 32 1.42 -8.58 3.56
CA GLU A 32 0.26 -9.17 4.24
C GLU A 32 -0.63 -9.93 3.25
N ASP A 33 -0.87 -9.37 2.06
CA ASP A 33 -1.59 -10.03 0.98
C ASP A 33 -0.89 -11.32 0.53
N LEU A 34 0.43 -11.29 0.32
CA LEU A 34 1.20 -12.47 -0.05
C LEU A 34 1.14 -13.56 1.03
N THR A 35 1.17 -13.16 2.31
CA THR A 35 1.05 -14.09 3.44
C THR A 35 -0.34 -14.75 3.46
N PHE A 36 -1.40 -13.95 3.30
CA PHE A 36 -2.77 -14.44 3.19
C PHE A 36 -2.93 -15.40 2.01
N HIS A 37 -2.37 -15.04 0.85
CA HIS A 37 -2.41 -15.85 -0.37
C HIS A 37 -1.73 -17.21 -0.17
N ARG A 38 -0.49 -17.22 0.34
CA ARG A 38 0.28 -18.45 0.56
C ARG A 38 -0.36 -19.37 1.60
N ALA A 39 -0.83 -18.80 2.72
CA ALA A 39 -1.58 -19.58 3.73
C ALA A 39 -2.87 -20.18 3.14
N SER A 40 -3.54 -19.44 2.26
CA SER A 40 -4.73 -19.93 1.56
C SER A 40 -4.42 -21.03 0.55
N GLN A 41 -3.32 -20.92 -0.21
CA GLN A 41 -2.84 -21.99 -1.09
C GLN A 41 -2.51 -23.25 -0.29
N LEU A 42 -1.82 -23.11 0.84
CA LEU A 42 -1.46 -24.22 1.70
C LEU A 42 -2.70 -24.96 2.24
N ALA A 43 -3.73 -24.22 2.66
CA ALA A 43 -4.99 -24.81 3.13
C ALA A 43 -5.68 -25.64 2.04
N ARG A 44 -5.71 -25.11 0.80
CA ARG A 44 -6.27 -25.82 -0.35
C ARG A 44 -5.44 -27.04 -0.73
N TYR A 45 -4.12 -26.92 -0.72
CA TYR A 45 -3.21 -28.02 -1.04
C TYR A 45 -3.43 -29.24 -0.13
N PHE A 46 -3.57 -29.00 1.18
CA PHE A 46 -3.86 -30.07 2.14
C PHE A 46 -5.34 -30.45 2.25
N GLY A 47 -6.25 -29.72 1.60
CA GLY A 47 -7.69 -29.94 1.71
C GLY A 47 -8.25 -29.68 3.12
N ILE A 48 -7.63 -28.78 3.90
CA ILE A 48 -7.99 -28.52 5.30
C ILE A 48 -8.75 -27.20 5.47
N PRO A 49 -9.59 -27.06 6.53
CA PRO A 49 -10.30 -25.82 6.79
C PRO A 49 -9.36 -24.62 6.99
N ARG A 50 -9.72 -23.49 6.36
CA ARG A 50 -9.08 -22.19 6.54
C ARG A 50 -10.07 -21.23 7.21
N ILE A 51 -9.75 -20.80 8.43
CA ILE A 51 -10.53 -19.83 9.20
C ILE A 51 -9.84 -18.46 9.10
N TYR A 52 -10.61 -17.40 8.82
CA TYR A 52 -10.10 -16.04 8.76
C TYR A 52 -10.79 -15.16 9.81
N LEU A 53 -9.99 -14.59 10.71
CA LEU A 53 -10.44 -13.62 11.71
C LEU A 53 -10.16 -12.22 11.17
N ALA A 54 -11.21 -11.58 10.63
CA ALA A 54 -11.10 -10.29 10.00
C ALA A 54 -11.15 -9.15 11.04
N SER A 55 -10.05 -8.41 11.15
CA SER A 55 -9.96 -7.17 11.94
C SER A 55 -9.00 -6.22 11.23
N ASN A 56 -9.50 -5.57 10.17
CA ASN A 56 -8.69 -4.75 9.28
C ASN A 56 -9.48 -3.55 8.76
N THR A 57 -8.74 -2.59 8.19
CA THR A 57 -9.24 -1.38 7.52
C THR A 57 -9.16 -1.46 5.99
N GLY A 58 -8.97 -2.67 5.43
CA GLY A 58 -8.82 -2.86 3.99
C GLY A 58 -7.40 -2.60 3.48
N ALA A 59 -7.28 -2.13 2.23
CA ALA A 59 -6.00 -1.94 1.55
C ALA A 59 -5.17 -0.81 2.19
N ARG A 60 -3.86 -1.04 2.31
CA ARG A 60 -2.93 -0.05 2.84
C ARG A 60 -2.65 1.02 1.79
N ILE A 61 -3.13 2.23 2.05
CA ILE A 61 -2.79 3.41 1.26
C ILE A 61 -1.44 3.95 1.76
N LYS A 62 -0.49 4.14 0.83
CA LYS A 62 0.79 4.79 1.12
C LYS A 62 1.09 5.84 0.05
N ILE A 63 1.39 7.05 0.49
CA ILE A 63 1.92 8.13 -0.36
C ILE A 63 3.45 8.03 -0.32
N ALA A 64 4.13 8.45 -1.38
CA ALA A 64 5.58 8.55 -1.41
C ALA A 64 6.04 9.72 -0.52
N GLU A 65 6.18 9.47 0.78
CA GLU A 65 6.55 10.51 1.77
C GLU A 65 7.90 11.17 1.47
N ASP A 66 8.86 10.41 0.93
CA ASP A 66 10.17 10.95 0.55
C ASP A 66 10.03 12.04 -0.52
N ILE A 67 9.15 11.80 -1.52
CA ILE A 67 8.84 12.77 -2.57
C ILE A 67 8.05 13.94 -2.00
N LYS A 68 7.13 13.69 -1.07
CA LYS A 68 6.26 14.72 -0.45
C LYS A 68 7.07 15.88 0.14
N SER A 69 8.24 15.60 0.68
CA SER A 69 9.10 16.60 1.33
C SER A 69 9.97 17.41 0.37
N VAL A 70 10.11 16.98 -0.89
CA VAL A 70 11.05 17.55 -1.86
C VAL A 70 10.40 17.97 -3.18
N PHE A 71 9.07 17.87 -3.29
CA PHE A 71 8.37 18.40 -4.46
C PHE A 71 8.02 19.87 -4.26
N ASN A 72 8.20 20.66 -5.32
CA ASN A 72 7.76 22.03 -5.42
C ASN A 72 6.54 22.11 -6.35
N ILE A 73 5.81 23.21 -6.27
CA ILE A 73 4.67 23.49 -7.14
C ILE A 73 5.07 24.64 -8.06
N ALA A 74 4.99 24.42 -9.38
CA ALA A 74 5.19 25.46 -10.38
C ALA A 74 3.92 26.32 -10.49
N TRP A 75 3.74 27.27 -9.57
CA TRP A 75 2.59 28.18 -9.55
C TRP A 75 2.54 29.06 -10.79
N ILE A 76 1.33 29.37 -11.27
CA ILE A 76 1.14 30.38 -12.32
C ILE A 76 1.51 31.77 -11.79
N ASP A 77 1.14 32.02 -10.54
CA ASP A 77 1.46 33.23 -9.77
C ASP A 77 1.72 32.80 -8.32
N ALA A 78 2.99 32.88 -7.89
CA ALA A 78 3.39 32.42 -6.56
C ALA A 78 2.81 33.28 -5.42
N GLU A 79 2.44 34.53 -5.69
CA GLU A 79 1.78 35.41 -4.71
C GLU A 79 0.27 35.13 -4.63
N HIS A 80 -0.30 34.48 -5.66
CA HIS A 80 -1.74 34.18 -5.77
C HIS A 80 -1.98 32.69 -6.12
N PRO A 81 -1.74 31.73 -5.21
CA PRO A 81 -1.81 30.29 -5.47
C PRO A 81 -3.19 29.79 -5.92
N GLU A 82 -4.25 30.54 -5.63
CA GLU A 82 -5.61 30.27 -6.09
C GLU A 82 -5.77 30.36 -7.62
N LYS A 83 -4.83 31.01 -8.31
CA LYS A 83 -4.83 31.14 -9.77
C LYS A 83 -4.38 29.86 -10.51
N ASN A 84 -4.16 28.76 -9.79
CA ASN A 84 -3.66 27.45 -10.27
C ASN A 84 -2.14 27.36 -10.44
N TYR A 85 -1.70 26.16 -10.83
CA TYR A 85 -0.31 25.77 -11.06
C TYR A 85 -0.19 25.06 -12.42
N TYR A 86 1.02 25.01 -12.97
CA TYR A 86 1.32 24.29 -14.21
C TYR A 86 1.58 22.80 -13.96
N HIS A 87 2.50 22.48 -13.04
CA HIS A 87 2.91 21.10 -12.73
C HIS A 87 3.57 21.01 -11.33
N LEU A 88 3.87 19.77 -10.91
CA LEU A 88 4.67 19.47 -9.72
C LEU A 88 6.10 19.17 -10.16
N ASP A 89 7.08 19.78 -9.49
CA ASP A 89 8.50 19.62 -9.76
C ASP A 89 9.20 18.85 -8.65
N ASN A 90 10.18 18.01 -8.98
CA ASN A 90 11.07 17.41 -7.99
C ASN A 90 12.37 18.22 -7.91
N VAL A 91 12.82 18.57 -6.70
CA VAL A 91 14.11 19.28 -6.49
C VAL A 91 15.30 18.50 -7.07
N LEU A 92 15.20 17.16 -7.18
CA LEU A 92 16.22 16.34 -7.84
C LEU A 92 16.32 16.54 -9.35
N GLN A 93 15.25 17.00 -10.03
CA GLN A 93 15.29 17.33 -11.46
C GLN A 93 15.87 18.72 -11.73
N LEU A 94 15.76 19.66 -10.77
CA LEU A 94 16.31 21.00 -10.92
C LEU A 94 17.84 21.03 -10.95
N ASN A 95 18.51 20.06 -10.31
CA ASN A 95 19.98 19.95 -10.35
C ASN A 95 20.53 19.31 -11.64
N ASN A 96 19.67 18.86 -12.55
CA ASN A 96 20.06 18.30 -13.87
C ASN A 96 19.58 19.13 -15.06
N CYS A 97 18.92 20.27 -14.82
CA CYS A 97 18.51 21.21 -15.86
C CYS A 97 19.42 22.44 -15.82
N GLU A 98 20.69 22.27 -16.19
CA GLU A 98 21.47 23.40 -16.71
C GLU A 98 20.92 23.76 -18.09
N HIS A 99 20.38 24.97 -18.21
CA HIS A 99 20.10 25.72 -19.45
C HIS A 99 19.50 24.92 -20.62
N HIS A 100 18.17 24.94 -20.82
CA HIS A 100 17.54 25.21 -22.15
C HIS A 100 16.05 24.90 -22.33
N LEU A 101 15.27 24.46 -21.34
CA LEU A 101 13.88 24.02 -21.60
C LEU A 101 12.77 24.76 -20.84
N CYS A 102 13.03 25.99 -20.38
CA CYS A 102 12.00 26.90 -19.90
C CYS A 102 11.62 27.93 -20.96
N ASP A 103 11.32 27.49 -22.18
CA ASP A 103 10.54 28.31 -23.11
C ASP A 103 9.14 27.72 -23.22
N ALA A 104 8.16 28.56 -22.90
CA ALA A 104 6.74 28.29 -22.99
C ALA A 104 6.37 27.84 -24.42
N GLY A 105 6.26 26.53 -24.62
CA GLY A 105 5.75 25.92 -25.84
C GLY A 105 4.26 25.65 -25.71
N THR A 106 3.47 26.44 -26.44
CA THR A 106 2.06 26.22 -26.78
C THR A 106 1.70 24.73 -26.96
N PHE A 107 0.79 24.21 -26.14
CA PHE A 107 0.01 23.03 -26.49
C PHE A 107 -1.07 23.46 -27.49
N SER A 108 -0.89 23.06 -28.75
CA SER A 108 -1.95 22.95 -29.76
C SER A 108 -2.82 21.74 -29.48
#